data_AF-A0AB34PCM4-F1
#
_entry.id   AF-A0AB34PCM4-F1
#
_cell.length_a   1.000
_cell.length_b   1.000
_cell.length_c   1.000
_cell.angle_alpha   90.00
_cell.angle_beta   90.00
_cell.angle_gamma   90.00
#
_symmetry.space_group_name_H-M   'P 1'
#
loop_
_entity.id
_entity.type
_entity.pdbx_description
1 polymer ?
#
loop_
_entity_poly.entity_id
_entity_poly.type
_entity_poly.pdbx_seq_one_letter_code
_entity_poly.pdbx_strand_id
1 'polypeptide(L)'
;MVALSLGEQSRSQGRYDSSATLPTATALLERTLLQIKAIYEERAAAEESFEERWLSATTKLQDYGNATSYRRWKEERTRPEDELRLFLLAFLKSRKDSVATRKEGHEKWLRQATREVTDIAIGYWVEAKEAAVAGDEVRMLHALIECHYYIGIINSPLTHSEAMRLQGRKQGLKERQDLEQAAIEVLTSWLENRPKTVPTANTRRPASVFKKDSMMRQVSQELLDSTQYESVVAAYDSIATKGKAVQSEPRDRLSETLFRWAVKDAAKHPELSQVAERASRLLEDPKPTG
;
A
#
# COMPACT_ATOMS: atom_id res chain seq x y z
N MET A 1 -21.39 20.00 37.53
CA MET A 1 -20.05 19.36 37.47
C MET A 1 -20.20 17.97 38.03
N VAL A 2 -20.13 16.93 37.19
CA VAL A 2 -20.13 15.53 37.64
C VAL A 2 -18.74 14.99 37.35
N ALA A 3 -18.04 14.61 38.42
CA ALA A 3 -16.71 14.02 38.34
C ALA A 3 -16.83 12.59 37.77
N LEU A 4 -16.18 12.34 36.64
CA LEU A 4 -16.07 11.02 36.05
C LEU A 4 -15.02 10.22 36.82
N SER A 5 -15.47 9.23 37.59
CA SER A 5 -14.60 8.23 38.21
C SER A 5 -14.07 7.30 37.11
N LEU A 6 -12.78 7.42 36.82
CA LEU A 6 -12.06 6.65 35.81
C LEU A 6 -11.64 5.30 36.43
N GLY A 7 -12.38 4.24 36.10
CA GLY A 7 -11.89 2.88 36.28
C GLY A 7 -10.81 2.56 35.25
N GLU A 8 -9.66 2.03 35.69
CA GLU A 8 -8.58 1.56 34.83
C GLU A 8 -9.10 0.51 33.84
N GLN A 9 -9.02 0.80 32.54
CA GLN A 9 -9.28 -0.17 31.48
C GLN A 9 -7.96 -0.58 30.82
N SER A 10 -7.51 -1.77 31.18
CA SER A 10 -6.48 -2.54 30.48
C SER A 10 -6.85 -2.72 29.00
N ARG A 11 -5.88 -2.52 28.10
CA ARG A 11 -5.98 -2.80 26.66
C ARG A 11 -6.25 -4.30 26.43
N SER A 12 -7.51 -4.72 26.49
CA SER A 12 -7.91 -6.03 26.00
C SER A 12 -8.03 -5.97 24.47
N GLN A 13 -7.23 -6.79 23.78
CA GLN A 13 -7.45 -7.09 22.38
C GLN A 13 -8.91 -7.52 22.21
N GLY A 14 -9.66 -6.80 21.37
CA GLY A 14 -11.12 -6.86 21.28
C GLY A 14 -11.67 -8.25 20.97
N ARG A 15 -11.90 -9.06 22.01
CA ARG A 15 -12.87 -10.14 21.96
C ARG A 15 -14.24 -9.55 22.24
N TYR A 16 -15.20 -9.87 21.38
CA TYR A 16 -16.62 -9.66 21.66
C TYR A 16 -16.96 -10.46 22.92
N ASP A 17 -17.20 -9.77 24.02
CA ASP A 17 -17.72 -10.36 25.24
C ASP A 17 -19.23 -10.53 25.07
N SER A 18 -19.65 -11.74 24.70
CA SER A 18 -21.06 -12.12 24.65
C SER A 18 -21.58 -12.33 26.08
N SER A 19 -21.53 -11.28 26.90
CA SER A 19 -22.10 -11.32 28.24
C SER A 19 -23.61 -11.59 28.15
N ALA A 20 -24.21 -12.10 29.24
CA ALA A 20 -25.62 -12.49 29.27
C ALA A 20 -26.61 -11.33 29.01
N THR A 21 -26.12 -10.09 29.00
CA THR A 21 -26.89 -8.87 28.81
C THR A 21 -26.23 -7.99 27.76
N LEU A 22 -26.95 -7.70 26.67
CA LEU A 22 -26.49 -6.76 25.66
C LEU A 22 -26.27 -5.37 26.29
N PRO A 23 -25.19 -4.66 25.92
CA PRO A 23 -24.95 -3.31 26.40
C PRO A 23 -26.09 -2.37 25.94
N THR A 24 -26.49 -1.45 26.82
CA THR A 24 -27.47 -0.42 26.48
C THR A 24 -26.90 0.55 25.44
N ALA A 25 -27.77 1.23 24.69
CA ALA A 25 -27.37 2.27 23.73
C ALA A 25 -26.48 3.35 24.37
N THR A 26 -26.80 3.77 25.59
CA THR A 26 -26.00 4.73 26.37
C THR A 26 -24.60 4.19 26.66
N ALA A 27 -24.50 2.94 27.13
CA ALA A 27 -23.20 2.32 27.41
C ALA A 27 -22.36 2.13 26.14
N LEU A 28 -22.99 1.82 25.01
CA LEU A 28 -22.32 1.77 23.70
C LEU A 28 -21.76 3.14 23.30
N LEU A 29 -22.57 4.19 23.39
CA LEU A 29 -22.14 5.56 23.07
C LEU A 29 -20.99 6.00 23.97
N GLU A 30 -21.08 5.81 25.28
CA GLU A 30 -20.01 6.17 26.22
C GLU A 30 -18.72 5.43 25.91
N ARG A 31 -18.80 4.11 25.67
CA ARG A 31 -17.64 3.29 25.29
C ARG A 31 -17.01 3.78 23.98
N THR A 32 -17.82 4.08 22.97
CA THR A 32 -17.32 4.56 21.68
C THR A 32 -16.63 5.91 21.83
N LEU A 33 -17.16 6.83 22.64
CA LEU A 33 -16.51 8.12 22.90
C LEU A 33 -15.15 7.95 23.58
N LEU A 34 -15.08 7.10 24.61
CA LEU A 34 -13.83 6.78 25.29
C LEU A 34 -12.81 6.16 24.34
N GLN A 35 -13.26 5.31 23.42
CA GLN A 35 -12.40 4.72 22.40
C GLN A 35 -11.86 5.78 21.42
N ILE A 36 -12.69 6.72 20.96
CA ILE A 36 -12.23 7.83 20.12
C ILE A 36 -11.18 8.65 20.86
N LYS A 37 -11.44 9.02 22.12
CA LYS A 37 -10.52 9.78 22.97
C LYS A 37 -9.18 9.05 23.14
N ALA A 38 -9.22 7.79 23.58
CA ALA A 38 -8.02 7.00 23.81
C ALA A 38 -7.17 6.86 22.54
N ILE A 39 -7.80 6.59 21.39
CA ILE A 39 -7.07 6.47 20.12
C ILE A 39 -6.45 7.81 19.72
N TYR A 40 -7.18 8.92 19.86
CA TYR A 40 -6.67 10.24 19.54
C TYR A 40 -5.46 10.58 20.41
N GLU A 41 -5.55 10.39 21.73
CA GLU A 41 -4.47 10.68 22.68
C GLU A 41 -3.26 9.75 22.53
N GLU A 42 -3.46 8.48 22.18
CA GLU A 42 -2.36 7.52 21.98
C GLU A 42 -1.62 7.70 20.64
N ARG A 43 -2.35 8.04 19.57
CA ARG A 43 -1.79 8.15 18.21
C ARG A 43 -1.27 9.53 17.92
N ALA A 44 -1.90 10.54 18.49
CA ALA A 44 -1.45 11.89 18.32
C ALA A 44 -0.40 12.16 19.38
N ALA A 45 0.85 12.32 18.96
CA ALA A 45 1.72 13.32 19.58
C ALA A 45 1.09 14.72 19.31
N ALA A 46 -0.16 14.91 19.74
CA ALA A 46 -0.99 16.05 19.42
C ALA A 46 -0.50 17.24 20.24
N GLU A 47 -0.36 18.35 19.54
CA GLU A 47 -0.12 19.65 20.14
C GLU A 47 -1.36 20.17 20.89
N GLU A 48 -2.55 19.58 20.64
CA GLU A 48 -3.85 19.99 21.21
C GLU A 48 -4.55 18.82 21.91
N SER A 49 -5.22 19.11 23.01
CA SER A 49 -6.00 18.15 23.80
C SER A 49 -7.20 17.59 23.03
N PHE A 50 -7.72 16.43 23.46
CA PHE A 50 -8.95 15.89 22.89
C PHE A 50 -10.13 16.86 23.08
N GLU A 51 -10.18 17.58 24.20
CA GLU A 51 -11.22 18.56 24.51
C GLU A 51 -11.21 19.75 23.53
N GLU A 52 -10.03 20.27 23.19
CA GLU A 52 -9.88 21.32 22.16
C GLU A 52 -10.34 20.81 20.80
N ARG A 53 -9.96 19.57 20.45
CA ARG A 53 -10.36 18.94 19.20
C ARG A 53 -11.87 18.73 19.14
N TRP A 54 -12.46 18.22 20.21
CA TRP A 54 -13.88 18.01 20.38
C TRP A 54 -14.66 19.30 20.15
N LEU A 55 -14.24 20.39 20.78
CA LEU A 55 -14.88 21.69 20.63
C LEU A 55 -14.80 22.19 19.18
N SER A 56 -13.65 22.06 18.54
CA SER A 56 -13.46 22.43 17.13
C SER A 56 -14.35 21.62 16.19
N ALA A 57 -14.37 20.29 16.34
CA ALA A 57 -15.17 19.38 15.52
C ALA A 57 -16.67 19.64 15.69
N THR A 58 -17.15 19.80 16.93
CA THR A 58 -18.57 20.06 17.21
C THR A 58 -19.03 21.45 16.78
N THR A 59 -18.18 22.48 16.92
CA THR A 59 -18.47 23.82 16.38
C THR A 59 -18.62 23.76 14.86
N LYS A 60 -17.70 23.07 14.18
CA LYS A 60 -17.79 22.91 12.73
C LYS A 60 -19.00 22.08 12.34
N LEU A 61 -19.31 21.00 13.05
CA LEU A 61 -20.48 20.16 12.80
C LEU A 61 -21.78 20.98 12.86
N GLN A 62 -21.89 21.94 13.79
CA GLN A 62 -23.03 22.85 13.86
C GLN A 62 -23.20 23.68 12.58
N ASP A 63 -22.11 24.11 11.94
CA ASP A 63 -22.15 24.85 10.66
C ASP A 63 -22.73 23.99 9.51
N TYR A 64 -22.56 22.66 9.56
CA TYR A 64 -22.97 21.73 8.49
C TYR A 64 -24.26 20.94 8.80
N GLY A 65 -24.75 20.99 10.04
CA GLY A 65 -26.06 20.49 10.47
C GLY A 65 -26.19 18.98 10.66
N ASN A 66 -25.38 18.15 9.99
CA ASN A 66 -25.34 16.70 10.22
C ASN A 66 -23.97 16.10 9.88
N ALA A 67 -23.69 14.87 10.35
CA ALA A 67 -22.37 14.26 10.20
C ALA A 67 -22.05 13.92 8.74
N THR A 68 -23.06 13.56 7.94
CA THR A 68 -22.86 13.25 6.51
C THR A 68 -22.44 14.48 5.72
N SER A 69 -23.09 15.62 5.95
CA SER A 69 -22.73 16.92 5.35
C SER A 69 -21.35 17.37 5.81
N TYR A 70 -21.05 17.20 7.11
CA TYR A 70 -19.74 17.55 7.66
C TYR A 70 -18.61 16.69 7.07
N ARG A 71 -18.84 15.37 6.94
CA ARG A 71 -17.94 14.44 6.26
C ARG A 71 -17.70 14.87 4.81
N ARG A 72 -18.77 15.08 4.04
CA ARG A 72 -18.66 15.50 2.63
C ARG A 72 -17.89 16.80 2.48
N TRP A 73 -18.15 17.78 3.35
CA TRP A 73 -17.39 19.03 3.34
C TRP A 73 -15.89 18.79 3.59
N LYS A 74 -15.54 17.91 4.53
CA LYS A 74 -14.13 17.56 4.75
C LYS A 74 -13.51 16.88 3.55
N GLU A 75 -14.21 15.91 2.98
CA GLU A 75 -13.83 15.19 1.77
C GLU A 75 -13.64 16.15 0.58
N GLU A 76 -14.53 17.12 0.41
CA GLU A 76 -14.50 18.09 -0.71
C GLU A 76 -13.50 19.24 -0.51
N ARG A 77 -13.24 19.65 0.74
CA ARG A 77 -12.29 20.72 1.08
C ARG A 77 -10.85 20.25 0.97
N THR A 78 -10.64 18.97 1.21
CA THR A 78 -9.42 18.31 0.77
C THR A 78 -9.45 18.31 -0.76
N ARG A 79 -8.48 18.99 -1.40
CA ARG A 79 -8.52 19.23 -2.85
C ARG A 79 -8.72 17.88 -3.58
N PRO A 80 -9.40 17.84 -4.75
CA PRO A 80 -9.42 16.65 -5.60
C PRO A 80 -7.99 16.16 -5.96
N GLU A 81 -7.00 17.05 -5.84
CA GLU A 81 -5.58 16.78 -6.01
C GLU A 81 -4.88 16.17 -4.78
N ASP A 82 -5.52 16.10 -3.61
CA ASP A 82 -4.92 15.72 -2.33
C ASP A 82 -5.52 14.45 -1.70
N GLU A 83 -6.81 14.13 -1.88
CA GLU A 83 -7.40 12.94 -1.20
C GLU A 83 -6.90 11.59 -1.72
N LEU A 84 -6.73 11.46 -3.03
CA LEU A 84 -6.27 10.21 -3.66
C LEU A 84 -4.81 10.27 -4.06
N ARG A 85 -4.23 11.46 -4.15
CA ARG A 85 -2.82 11.65 -4.42
C ARG A 85 -2.00 11.49 -3.15
N LEU A 86 -2.45 11.82 -1.93
CA LEU A 86 -1.73 11.41 -0.71
C LEU A 86 -1.87 9.92 -0.39
N PHE A 87 -2.86 9.25 -0.97
CA PHE A 87 -2.98 7.79 -1.00
C PHE A 87 -1.98 7.10 -1.96
N LEU A 88 -1.40 7.83 -2.94
CA LEU A 88 -0.51 7.32 -4.01
C LEU A 88 0.84 8.07 -4.20
N LEU A 89 1.05 9.27 -3.64
CA LEU A 89 2.20 10.16 -3.91
C LEU A 89 3.40 9.94 -3.00
N ALA A 90 3.25 9.18 -1.90
CA ALA A 90 4.42 8.61 -1.22
C ALA A 90 5.30 7.80 -2.20
N PHE A 91 4.76 7.44 -3.38
CA PHE A 91 5.47 6.75 -4.44
C PHE A 91 6.07 7.64 -5.54
N LEU A 92 5.54 8.84 -5.79
CA LEU A 92 5.88 9.60 -7.01
C LEU A 92 6.92 10.72 -6.80
N LYS A 93 7.14 11.22 -5.58
CA LYS A 93 8.06 12.36 -5.35
C LYS A 93 9.31 12.10 -4.50
N SER A 94 9.61 10.88 -4.04
CA SER A 94 10.79 10.65 -3.18
C SER A 94 11.91 9.78 -3.80
N ARG A 95 12.25 10.01 -5.08
CA ARG A 95 13.50 9.47 -5.65
C ARG A 95 14.76 10.26 -5.21
N LYS A 96 14.64 11.33 -4.42
CA LYS A 96 15.79 12.17 -4.02
C LYS A 96 15.97 12.44 -2.51
N ASP A 97 15.03 12.05 -1.65
CA ASP A 97 15.12 12.41 -0.22
C ASP A 97 15.61 11.24 0.66
N SER A 98 16.36 11.55 1.72
CA SER A 98 16.92 10.59 2.67
C SER A 98 15.83 9.82 3.44
N VAL A 99 16.19 8.69 4.05
CA VAL A 99 15.25 7.84 4.80
C VAL A 99 14.66 8.57 6.02
N ALA A 100 15.40 9.52 6.61
CA ALA A 100 14.99 10.28 7.79
C ALA A 100 13.89 11.31 7.47
N THR A 101 14.04 12.08 6.38
CA THR A 101 13.02 13.08 5.98
C THR A 101 11.72 12.43 5.50
N ARG A 102 11.79 11.18 4.99
CA ARG A 102 10.58 10.38 4.69
C ARG A 102 9.82 9.96 5.94
N LYS A 103 10.51 9.61 7.03
CA LYS A 103 9.87 9.23 8.29
C LYS A 103 9.17 10.41 8.94
N GLU A 104 9.84 11.56 9.02
CA GLU A 104 9.28 12.77 9.63
C GLU A 104 8.08 13.33 8.85
N GLY A 105 8.16 13.36 7.51
CA GLY A 105 7.03 13.74 6.66
C GLY A 105 5.84 12.77 6.76
N HIS A 106 6.12 11.47 6.90
CA HIS A 106 5.10 10.45 7.11
C HIS A 106 4.40 10.58 8.47
N GLU A 107 5.15 10.81 9.55
CA GLU A 107 4.57 11.04 10.89
C GLU A 107 3.75 12.31 10.97
N LYS A 108 4.19 13.40 10.31
CA LYS A 108 3.41 14.64 10.23
C LYS A 108 2.10 14.44 9.46
N TRP A 109 2.14 13.68 8.35
CA TRP A 109 0.95 13.32 7.60
C TRP A 109 -0.01 12.42 8.41
N LEU A 110 0.51 11.41 9.09
CA LEU A 110 -0.28 10.49 9.91
C LEU A 110 -1.02 11.24 11.03
N ARG A 111 -0.36 12.24 11.64
CA ARG A 111 -0.98 13.13 12.62
C ARG A 111 -2.12 13.95 12.03
N GLN A 112 -1.93 14.53 10.85
CA GLN A 112 -3.01 15.29 10.18
C GLN A 112 -4.18 14.37 9.81
N ALA A 113 -3.91 13.21 9.20
CA ALA A 113 -4.95 12.25 8.85
C ALA A 113 -5.71 11.76 10.09
N THR A 114 -5.01 11.46 11.19
CA THR A 114 -5.62 11.10 12.48
C THR A 114 -6.56 12.21 12.97
N ARG A 115 -6.13 13.47 12.93
CA ARG A 115 -6.97 14.63 13.30
C ARG A 115 -8.22 14.73 12.42
N GLU A 116 -8.06 14.67 11.10
CA GLU A 116 -9.19 14.81 10.16
C GLU A 116 -10.23 13.70 10.34
N VAL A 117 -9.76 12.45 10.45
CA VAL A 117 -10.63 11.28 10.60
C VAL A 117 -11.29 11.24 11.99
N THR A 118 -10.60 11.72 13.03
CA THR A 118 -11.18 11.85 14.38
C THR A 118 -12.38 12.78 14.38
N ASP A 119 -12.35 13.89 13.64
CA ASP A 119 -13.49 14.80 13.55
C ASP A 119 -14.71 14.15 12.91
N ILE A 120 -14.48 13.34 11.87
CA ILE A 120 -15.56 12.61 11.20
C ILE A 120 -16.17 11.59 12.18
N ALA A 121 -15.33 10.87 12.94
CA ALA A 121 -15.79 9.95 13.97
C ALA A 121 -16.58 10.66 15.08
N ILE A 122 -16.14 11.85 15.52
CA ILE A 122 -16.86 12.71 16.47
C ILE A 122 -18.21 13.12 15.88
N GLY A 123 -18.26 13.55 14.61
CA GLY A 123 -19.49 13.95 13.94
C GLY A 123 -20.54 12.83 13.96
N TYR A 124 -20.15 11.62 13.55
CA TYR A 124 -21.04 10.47 13.57
C TYR A 124 -21.43 10.02 14.98
N TRP A 125 -20.55 10.18 15.96
CA TRP A 125 -20.91 9.92 17.36
C TRP A 125 -21.96 10.90 17.87
N VAL A 126 -21.84 12.19 17.55
CA VAL A 126 -22.83 13.21 17.93
C VAL A 126 -24.17 12.92 17.28
N GLU A 127 -24.18 12.59 15.98
CA GLU A 127 -25.40 12.22 15.28
C GLU A 127 -26.06 10.95 15.88
N ALA A 128 -25.26 9.96 16.27
CA ALA A 128 -25.77 8.79 16.95
C ALA A 128 -26.40 9.13 18.32
N LYS A 129 -25.76 9.99 19.10
CA LYS A 129 -26.29 10.43 20.39
C LYS A 129 -27.59 11.21 20.25
N GLU A 130 -27.67 12.12 19.28
CA GLU A 130 -28.90 12.88 19.01
C GLU A 130 -30.04 11.95 18.59
N ALA A 131 -29.76 11.00 17.70
CA ALA A 131 -30.73 9.99 17.28
C ALA A 131 -31.21 9.11 18.46
N ALA A 132 -30.29 8.72 19.35
CA ALA A 132 -30.64 7.96 20.57
C ALA A 132 -31.59 8.75 21.49
N VAL A 133 -31.33 10.04 21.69
CA VAL A 133 -32.19 10.93 22.51
C VAL A 133 -33.56 11.11 21.85
N ALA A 134 -33.62 11.16 20.53
CA ALA A 134 -34.87 11.26 19.77
C ALA A 134 -35.65 9.93 19.68
N GLY A 135 -35.08 8.81 20.12
CA GLY A 135 -35.67 7.47 19.97
C GLY A 135 -35.60 6.90 18.56
N ASP A 136 -34.74 7.45 17.69
CA ASP A 136 -34.51 6.96 16.32
C ASP A 136 -33.37 5.93 16.31
N GLU A 137 -33.71 4.69 16.63
CA GLU A 137 -32.74 3.59 16.77
C GLU A 137 -32.04 3.25 15.45
N VAL A 138 -32.71 3.38 14.31
CA VAL A 138 -32.14 3.05 12.99
C VAL A 138 -31.06 4.06 12.62
N ARG A 139 -31.35 5.35 12.78
CA ARG A 139 -30.36 6.41 12.54
C ARG A 139 -29.20 6.33 13.52
N MET A 140 -29.49 6.03 14.79
CA MET A 140 -28.45 5.81 15.81
C MET A 140 -27.50 4.67 15.39
N LEU A 141 -28.05 3.53 14.97
CA LEU A 141 -27.25 2.37 14.55
C LEU A 141 -26.40 2.69 13.32
N HIS A 142 -26.98 3.32 12.29
CA HIS A 142 -26.24 3.73 11.10
C HIS A 142 -25.10 4.68 11.43
N ALA A 143 -25.36 5.70 12.24
CA ALA A 143 -24.34 6.66 12.67
C ALA A 143 -23.24 5.98 13.51
N LEU A 144 -23.59 5.02 14.38
CA LEU A 144 -22.60 4.23 15.13
C LEU A 144 -21.75 3.34 14.22
N ILE A 145 -22.31 2.74 13.18
CA ILE A 145 -21.54 1.92 12.22
C ILE A 145 -20.51 2.79 11.51
N GLU A 146 -20.92 3.95 10.99
CA GLU A 146 -20.02 4.91 10.36
C GLU A 146 -18.95 5.41 11.33
N CYS A 147 -19.33 5.73 12.57
CA CYS A 147 -18.39 6.09 13.62
C CYS A 147 -17.31 5.01 13.83
N HIS A 148 -17.70 3.73 13.96
CA HIS A 148 -16.76 2.62 14.14
C HIS A 148 -15.91 2.35 12.90
N TYR A 149 -16.42 2.60 11.70
CA TYR A 149 -15.63 2.53 10.47
C TYR A 149 -14.46 3.53 10.53
N TYR A 150 -14.72 4.79 10.88
CA TYR A 150 -13.67 5.81 11.00
C TYR A 150 -12.75 5.56 12.20
N ILE A 151 -13.25 5.04 13.32
CA ILE A 151 -12.40 4.53 14.42
C ILE A 151 -11.44 3.46 13.92
N GLY A 152 -11.92 2.53 13.08
CA GLY A 152 -11.09 1.50 12.45
C GLY A 152 -9.97 2.07 11.58
N ILE A 153 -10.26 3.13 10.84
CA ILE A 153 -9.25 3.85 10.03
C ILE A 153 -8.18 4.48 10.94
N ILE A 154 -8.58 5.14 12.03
CA ILE A 154 -7.64 5.79 12.96
C ILE A 154 -6.80 4.74 13.72
N ASN A 155 -7.43 3.64 14.12
CA ASN A 155 -6.80 2.61 14.95
C ASN A 155 -5.92 1.64 14.14
N SER A 156 -6.01 1.67 12.80
CA SER A 156 -5.24 0.73 11.98
C SER A 156 -3.73 0.91 12.18
N PRO A 157 -2.97 -0.16 12.50
CA PRO A 157 -1.51 -0.10 12.61
C PRO A 157 -0.84 0.08 11.24
N LEU A 158 -1.60 -0.08 10.16
CA LEU A 158 -1.17 0.07 8.78
C LEU A 158 -2.05 1.11 8.10
N THR A 159 -1.46 1.99 7.31
CA THR A 159 -2.24 2.83 6.41
C THR A 159 -3.00 1.95 5.40
N HIS A 160 -4.17 2.38 4.91
CA HIS A 160 -4.92 1.59 3.92
C HIS A 160 -4.09 1.33 2.64
N SER A 161 -3.14 2.20 2.29
CA SER A 161 -2.16 1.98 1.21
C SER A 161 -1.12 0.91 1.55
N GLU A 162 -0.69 0.78 2.81
CA GLU A 162 0.14 -0.34 3.26
C GLU A 162 -0.64 -1.66 3.30
N ALA A 163 -1.90 -1.63 3.72
CA ALA A 163 -2.79 -2.79 3.67
C ALA A 163 -3.01 -3.24 2.22
N MET A 164 -3.31 -2.31 1.31
CA MET A 164 -3.43 -2.57 -0.13
C MET A 164 -2.10 -2.98 -0.78
N ARG A 165 -0.97 -2.42 -0.34
CA ARG A 165 0.37 -2.85 -0.79
C ARG A 165 0.72 -4.25 -0.30
N LEU A 166 0.34 -4.61 0.92
CA LEU A 166 0.49 -5.96 1.47
C LEU A 166 -0.42 -6.96 0.75
N GLN A 167 -1.64 -6.56 0.43
CA GLN A 167 -2.59 -7.35 -0.34
C GLN A 167 -2.12 -7.53 -1.80
N GLY A 168 -1.68 -6.45 -2.45
CA GLY A 168 -1.09 -6.47 -3.80
C GLY A 168 0.30 -7.12 -3.88
N ARG A 169 1.03 -7.23 -2.76
CA ARG A 169 2.26 -8.03 -2.67
C ARG A 169 1.97 -9.53 -2.78
N LYS A 170 0.81 -9.99 -2.29
CA LYS A 170 0.40 -11.40 -2.36
C LYS A 170 -0.31 -11.74 -3.66
N GLN A 171 -1.01 -10.78 -4.26
CA GLN A 171 -1.75 -11.00 -5.50
C GLN A 171 -0.80 -11.23 -6.68
N GLY A 172 -0.89 -12.38 -7.36
CA GLY A 172 -0.02 -12.66 -8.50
C GLY A 172 1.43 -12.97 -8.12
N LEU A 173 1.69 -13.37 -6.86
CA LEU A 173 3.06 -13.67 -6.39
C LEU A 173 3.60 -14.94 -7.04
N LYS A 174 2.76 -15.97 -7.16
CA LYS A 174 3.13 -17.26 -7.76
C LYS A 174 3.53 -17.06 -9.23
N GLU A 175 2.69 -16.38 -10.00
CA GLU A 175 2.93 -16.09 -11.42
C GLU A 175 4.17 -15.21 -11.64
N ARG A 176 4.47 -14.32 -10.69
CA ARG A 176 5.72 -13.54 -10.69
C ARG A 176 6.95 -14.40 -10.41
N GLN A 177 6.86 -15.31 -9.46
CA GLN A 177 7.94 -16.23 -9.11
C GLN A 177 8.18 -17.26 -10.21
N ASP A 178 7.11 -17.81 -10.80
CA ASP A 178 7.20 -18.75 -11.91
C ASP A 178 7.88 -18.09 -13.13
N LEU A 179 7.54 -16.82 -13.43
CA LEU A 179 8.20 -16.07 -14.49
C LEU A 179 9.67 -15.74 -14.18
N GLU A 180 9.98 -15.34 -12.94
CA GLU A 180 11.35 -15.09 -12.51
C GLU A 180 12.20 -16.37 -12.65
N GLN A 181 11.67 -17.51 -12.21
CA GLN A 181 12.31 -18.80 -12.33
C GLN A 181 12.55 -19.20 -13.79
N ALA A 182 11.56 -19.03 -14.66
CA ALA A 182 11.72 -19.29 -16.10
C ALA A 182 12.83 -18.43 -16.73
N ALA A 183 12.92 -17.14 -16.35
CA ALA A 183 13.99 -16.27 -16.82
C ALA A 183 15.37 -16.70 -16.29
N ILE A 184 15.46 -17.17 -15.04
CA ILE A 184 16.69 -17.73 -14.47
C ILE A 184 17.11 -19.00 -15.21
N GLU A 185 16.17 -19.89 -15.53
CA GLU A 185 16.42 -21.12 -16.27
C GLU A 185 16.97 -20.86 -17.67
N VAL A 186 16.38 -19.91 -18.40
CA VAL A 186 16.87 -19.48 -19.72
C VAL A 186 18.31 -18.95 -19.61
N LEU A 187 18.58 -18.04 -18.67
CA LEU A 187 19.92 -17.48 -18.50
C LEU A 187 20.94 -18.53 -18.04
N THR A 188 20.53 -19.49 -17.22
CA THR A 188 21.39 -20.58 -16.76
C THR A 188 21.72 -21.53 -17.90
N SER A 189 20.73 -21.89 -18.72
CA SER A 189 20.92 -22.65 -19.96
C SER A 189 21.90 -21.94 -20.90
N TRP A 190 21.82 -20.62 -21.03
CA TRP A 190 22.79 -19.87 -21.83
C TRP A 190 24.19 -19.94 -21.24
N LEU A 191 24.33 -19.79 -19.93
CA LEU A 191 25.61 -19.91 -19.23
C LEU A 191 26.21 -21.32 -19.34
N GLU A 192 25.41 -22.35 -19.57
CA GLU A 192 25.88 -23.72 -19.76
C GLU A 192 26.24 -23.99 -21.22
N ASN A 193 25.42 -23.53 -22.16
CA ASN A 193 25.45 -23.96 -23.56
C ASN A 193 26.13 -22.97 -24.52
N ARG A 194 26.32 -21.70 -24.14
CA ARG A 194 26.94 -20.68 -25.01
C ARG A 194 28.46 -20.56 -24.78
N PRO A 195 29.24 -20.23 -25.84
CA PRO A 195 30.66 -19.96 -25.69
C PRO A 195 30.90 -18.77 -24.75
N LYS A 196 31.82 -18.97 -23.80
CA LYS A 196 32.16 -17.97 -22.78
C LYS A 196 33.38 -17.17 -23.21
N THR A 197 33.30 -15.85 -23.12
CA THR A 197 34.49 -15.00 -23.20
C THR A 197 35.22 -15.05 -21.87
N VAL A 198 36.21 -15.93 -21.77
CA VAL A 198 37.23 -15.78 -20.73
C VAL A 198 38.17 -14.66 -21.21
N PRO A 199 38.38 -13.58 -20.44
CA PRO A 199 39.39 -12.59 -20.78
C PRO A 199 40.74 -13.31 -20.81
N THR A 200 41.30 -13.54 -21.99
CA THR A 200 42.68 -14.03 -22.11
C THR A 200 43.59 -12.84 -21.90
N ALA A 201 44.64 -13.01 -21.09
CA ALA A 201 45.56 -11.96 -20.65
C ALA A 201 46.24 -11.16 -21.79
N ASN A 202 46.08 -11.57 -23.05
CA ASN A 202 46.74 -10.99 -24.23
C ASN A 202 45.81 -10.28 -25.23
N THR A 203 44.49 -10.22 -25.01
CA THR A 203 43.60 -9.45 -25.90
C THR A 203 43.37 -8.03 -25.36
N ARG A 204 43.97 -7.04 -26.01
CA ARG A 204 43.76 -5.58 -25.78
C ARG A 204 42.35 -5.07 -26.10
N ARG A 205 41.39 -5.95 -26.47
CA ARG A 205 40.00 -5.55 -26.70
C ARG A 205 39.22 -5.68 -25.39
N PRO A 206 38.50 -4.64 -24.95
CA PRO A 206 37.53 -4.82 -23.88
C PRO A 206 36.53 -5.88 -24.33
N ALA A 207 36.35 -6.94 -23.53
CA ALA A 207 35.30 -7.92 -23.78
C ALA A 207 33.98 -7.15 -23.94
N SER A 208 33.27 -7.34 -25.06
CA SER A 208 32.01 -6.64 -25.26
C SER A 208 31.02 -7.18 -24.24
N VAL A 209 30.80 -6.43 -23.16
CA VAL A 209 29.85 -6.78 -22.11
C VAL A 209 28.47 -6.90 -22.76
N PHE A 210 27.82 -8.05 -22.62
CA PHE A 210 26.47 -8.24 -23.13
C PHE A 210 25.54 -7.32 -22.37
N LYS A 211 25.03 -6.29 -23.07
CA LYS A 211 24.18 -5.26 -22.47
C LYS A 211 22.93 -5.92 -21.89
N LYS A 212 22.71 -5.73 -20.58
CA LYS A 212 21.59 -6.34 -19.85
C LYS A 212 20.22 -6.07 -20.47
N ASP A 213 20.03 -4.92 -21.10
CA ASP A 213 18.79 -4.58 -21.80
C ASP A 213 18.57 -5.49 -23.04
N SER A 214 19.59 -5.59 -23.91
CA SER A 214 19.60 -6.53 -25.07
C SER A 214 19.39 -7.98 -24.62
N MET A 215 20.08 -8.37 -23.54
CA MET A 215 19.97 -9.69 -22.94
C MET A 215 18.55 -10.00 -22.47
N MET A 216 17.90 -9.10 -21.73
CA MET A 216 16.53 -9.30 -21.25
C MET A 216 15.51 -9.30 -22.38
N ARG A 217 15.77 -8.56 -23.47
CA ARG A 217 14.95 -8.62 -24.69
C ARG A 217 15.04 -9.96 -25.42
N GLN A 218 16.20 -10.61 -25.39
CA GLN A 218 16.38 -11.95 -25.94
C GLN A 218 15.80 -13.03 -25.03
N VAL A 219 16.00 -12.93 -23.70
CA VAL A 219 15.34 -13.83 -22.75
C VAL A 219 13.83 -13.78 -22.92
N SER A 220 13.27 -12.57 -23.08
CA SER A 220 11.83 -12.41 -23.30
C SER A 220 11.36 -13.05 -24.61
N GLN A 221 12.18 -13.00 -25.66
CA GLN A 221 11.87 -13.66 -26.92
C GLN A 221 11.90 -15.19 -26.75
N GLU A 222 12.92 -15.73 -26.09
CA GLU A 222 13.05 -17.17 -25.85
C GLU A 222 11.95 -17.73 -24.96
N LEU A 223 11.48 -16.96 -23.97
CA LEU A 223 10.32 -17.31 -23.16
C LEU A 223 9.02 -17.33 -23.97
N LEU A 224 8.87 -16.45 -24.96
CA LEU A 224 7.70 -16.38 -25.83
C LEU A 224 7.70 -17.49 -26.90
N ASP A 225 8.87 -17.84 -27.43
CA ASP A 225 9.01 -18.84 -28.49
C ASP A 225 9.03 -20.28 -27.96
N SER A 226 9.27 -20.46 -26.65
CA SER A 226 9.34 -21.78 -26.02
C SER A 226 7.98 -22.28 -25.57
N THR A 227 7.58 -23.45 -26.06
CA THR A 227 6.36 -24.17 -25.62
C THR A 227 6.42 -24.57 -24.15
N GLN A 228 7.61 -24.65 -23.55
CA GLN A 228 7.78 -24.99 -22.13
C GLN A 228 7.27 -23.86 -21.21
N TYR A 229 7.44 -22.60 -21.62
CA TYR A 229 7.13 -21.43 -20.78
C TYR A 229 5.84 -20.71 -21.17
N GLU A 230 5.13 -21.19 -22.20
CA GLU A 230 3.90 -20.59 -22.71
C GLU A 230 2.86 -20.34 -21.61
N SER A 231 2.61 -21.35 -20.76
CA SER A 231 1.66 -21.24 -19.64
C SER A 231 2.08 -20.22 -18.58
N VAL A 232 3.37 -20.11 -18.31
CA VAL A 232 3.94 -19.16 -17.33
C VAL A 232 3.80 -17.73 -17.84
N VAL A 233 4.14 -17.51 -19.12
CA VAL A 233 4.03 -16.19 -19.76
C VAL A 233 2.57 -15.76 -19.86
N ALA A 234 1.67 -16.67 -20.26
CA ALA A 234 0.24 -16.38 -20.34
C ALA A 234 -0.37 -16.05 -18.96
N ALA A 235 -0.01 -16.81 -17.92
CA ALA A 235 -0.46 -16.57 -16.56
C ALA A 235 0.00 -15.19 -16.06
N TYR A 236 1.28 -14.85 -16.27
CA TYR A 236 1.81 -13.54 -15.92
C TYR A 236 1.15 -12.40 -16.71
N ASP A 237 0.98 -12.56 -18.02
CA ASP A 237 0.42 -11.50 -18.86
C ASP A 237 -1.04 -11.20 -18.48
N SER A 238 -1.82 -12.24 -18.15
CA SER A 238 -3.20 -12.10 -17.69
C SER A 238 -3.34 -11.22 -16.43
N ILE A 239 -2.39 -11.34 -15.49
CA ILE A 239 -2.40 -10.52 -14.27
C ILE A 239 -1.81 -9.12 -14.51
N ALA A 240 -0.83 -8.99 -15.41
CA ALA A 240 -0.15 -7.73 -15.69
C ALA A 240 -1.05 -6.75 -16.47
N THR A 241 -1.88 -7.30 -17.37
CA THR A 241 -2.81 -6.56 -18.24
C THR A 241 -4.20 -6.36 -17.66
N LYS A 242 -4.54 -7.05 -16.57
CA LYS A 242 -5.88 -6.99 -15.96
C LYS A 242 -6.32 -5.54 -15.70
N GLY A 243 -7.37 -5.12 -16.40
CA GLY A 243 -7.97 -3.79 -16.26
C GLY A 243 -7.18 -2.64 -16.91
N LYS A 244 -6.21 -2.92 -17.80
CA LYS A 244 -5.41 -1.90 -18.49
C LYS A 244 -5.57 -1.97 -20.01
N ALA A 245 -5.54 -0.81 -20.67
CA ALA A 245 -5.36 -0.74 -22.12
C ALA A 245 -3.93 -1.18 -22.47
N VAL A 246 -3.79 -2.28 -23.21
CA VAL A 246 -2.49 -2.80 -23.65
C VAL A 246 -2.05 -2.03 -24.89
N GLN A 247 -0.96 -1.26 -24.76
CA GLN A 247 -0.43 -0.43 -25.86
C GLN A 247 0.88 -0.95 -26.46
N SER A 248 1.58 -1.87 -25.77
CA SER A 248 2.89 -2.39 -26.19
C SER A 248 2.88 -3.91 -26.38
N GLU A 249 3.73 -4.37 -27.29
CA GLU A 249 3.89 -5.79 -27.61
C GLU A 249 4.30 -6.61 -26.37
N PRO A 250 3.83 -7.87 -26.23
CA PRO A 250 4.14 -8.73 -25.08
C PRO A 250 5.64 -8.84 -24.80
N ARG A 251 6.46 -8.96 -25.85
CA ARG A 251 7.92 -9.06 -25.74
C ARG A 251 8.53 -7.84 -25.05
N ASP A 252 8.14 -6.64 -25.48
CA ASP A 252 8.72 -5.41 -24.95
C ASP A 252 8.28 -5.20 -23.49
N ARG A 253 7.02 -5.50 -23.16
CA ARG A 253 6.51 -5.47 -21.77
C ARG A 253 7.23 -6.44 -20.84
N LEU A 254 7.48 -7.66 -21.33
CA LEU A 254 8.19 -8.69 -20.58
C LEU A 254 9.65 -8.29 -20.37
N SER A 255 10.30 -7.78 -21.43
CA SER A 255 11.70 -7.36 -21.38
C SER A 255 11.94 -6.21 -20.41
N GLU A 256 11.07 -5.19 -20.40
CA GLU A 256 11.14 -4.08 -19.46
C GLU A 256 10.94 -4.57 -18.01
N THR A 257 10.03 -5.53 -17.81
CA THR A 257 9.78 -6.13 -16.49
C THR A 257 10.99 -6.88 -15.98
N LEU A 258 11.55 -7.78 -16.77
CA LEU A 258 12.72 -8.59 -16.40
C LEU A 258 13.96 -7.70 -16.20
N PHE A 259 14.17 -6.70 -17.06
CA PHE A 259 15.25 -5.73 -16.89
C PHE A 259 15.12 -4.95 -15.58
N ARG A 260 13.91 -4.48 -15.26
CA ARG A 260 13.64 -3.80 -13.98
C ARG A 260 13.94 -4.73 -12.81
N TRP A 261 13.52 -6.00 -12.84
CA TRP A 261 13.80 -6.97 -11.78
C TRP A 261 15.30 -7.24 -11.61
N ALA A 262 16.02 -7.47 -12.71
CA ALA A 262 17.44 -7.77 -12.69
C ALA A 262 18.34 -6.59 -12.26
N VAL A 263 17.89 -5.35 -12.47
CA VAL A 263 18.72 -4.13 -12.25
C VAL A 263 18.16 -3.19 -11.18
N LYS A 264 16.91 -2.74 -11.34
CA LYS A 264 16.33 -1.69 -10.47
C LYS A 264 15.77 -2.25 -9.17
N ASP A 265 15.23 -3.46 -9.22
CA ASP A 265 14.61 -4.17 -8.11
C ASP A 265 15.48 -5.36 -7.64
N ALA A 266 16.80 -5.31 -7.86
CA ALA A 266 17.74 -6.40 -7.56
C ALA A 266 17.66 -6.91 -6.09
N ALA A 267 17.38 -6.02 -5.13
CA ALA A 267 17.21 -6.42 -3.73
C ALA A 267 15.97 -7.31 -3.48
N LYS A 268 14.99 -7.28 -4.39
CA LYS A 268 13.78 -8.12 -4.33
C LYS A 268 13.90 -9.40 -5.17
N HIS A 269 14.78 -9.38 -6.18
CA HIS A 269 15.02 -10.46 -7.13
C HIS A 269 16.52 -10.80 -7.18
N PRO A 270 17.11 -11.24 -6.05
CA PRO A 270 18.56 -11.35 -5.91
C PRO A 270 19.15 -12.42 -6.83
N GLU A 271 18.46 -13.54 -7.02
CA GLU A 271 18.94 -14.65 -7.85
C GLU A 271 18.97 -14.27 -9.33
N LEU A 272 17.86 -13.71 -9.86
CA LEU A 272 17.81 -13.21 -11.22
C LEU A 272 18.88 -12.13 -11.48
N SER A 273 19.08 -11.21 -10.53
CA SER A 273 20.11 -10.17 -10.66
C SER A 273 21.52 -10.75 -10.71
N GLN A 274 21.84 -11.73 -9.86
CA GLN A 274 23.15 -12.40 -9.84
C GLN A 274 23.42 -13.18 -11.13
N VAL A 275 22.44 -13.96 -11.60
CA VAL A 275 22.56 -14.74 -12.83
C VAL A 275 22.69 -13.80 -14.05
N ALA A 276 21.91 -12.72 -14.10
CA ALA A 276 22.00 -11.72 -15.16
C ALA A 276 23.35 -10.98 -15.16
N GLU A 277 23.90 -10.63 -13.99
CA GLU A 277 25.23 -10.02 -13.88
C GLU A 277 26.31 -10.98 -14.39
N ARG A 278 26.23 -12.26 -14.01
CA ARG A 278 27.16 -13.30 -14.45
C ARG A 278 27.08 -13.52 -15.97
N ALA A 279 25.87 -13.63 -16.51
CA ALA A 279 25.61 -13.76 -17.94
C ALA A 279 26.14 -12.55 -18.72
N SER A 280 25.87 -11.33 -18.25
CA SER A 280 26.34 -10.08 -18.88
C SER A 280 27.86 -9.99 -19.01
N ARG A 281 28.61 -10.57 -18.06
CA ARG A 281 30.08 -10.58 -18.05
C ARG A 281 30.69 -11.69 -18.90
N LEU A 282 30.03 -12.84 -18.99
CA LEU A 282 30.61 -14.07 -19.57
C LEU A 282 30.15 -14.35 -20.99
N LEU A 283 28.99 -13.83 -21.39
CA LEU A 283 28.40 -14.05 -22.70
C LEU A 283 28.69 -12.85 -23.61
N GLU A 284 28.83 -13.11 -24.91
CA GLU A 284 28.88 -12.07 -25.94
C GLU A 284 27.48 -11.65 -26.35
N ASP A 285 27.32 -10.38 -26.75
CA ASP A 285 26.12 -9.92 -27.45
C ASP A 285 26.07 -10.65 -28.80
N PRO A 286 25.00 -11.39 -29.14
CA PRO A 286 24.93 -12.05 -30.42
C PRO A 286 25.04 -11.02 -31.54
N LYS A 287 25.88 -11.33 -32.53
CA LYS A 287 26.04 -10.49 -33.71
C LYS A 287 24.68 -10.34 -34.39
N PRO A 288 24.29 -9.14 -34.84
CA PRO A 288 23.07 -8.97 -35.61
C PRO A 288 23.17 -9.86 -36.86
N THR A 289 22.26 -10.82 -36.96
CA THR A 289 22.00 -11.52 -38.22
C THR A 289 21.38 -10.50 -39.16
N GLY A 290 22.18 -10.01 -40.11
CA GLY A 290 21.71 -9.19 -41.22
C GLY A 290 20.89 -9.97 -42.23
#